data_AF-K1UGU0-F1
#
_entry.id   AF-K1UGU0-F1
#
_cell.length_a   1.000
_cell.length_b   1.000
_cell.length_c   1.000
_cell.angle_alpha   90.00
_cell.angle_beta   90.00
_cell.angle_gamma   90.00
#
_symmetry.space_group_name_H-M   'P 1'
#
loop_
_entity.id
_entity.type
_entity.pdbx_description
1 polymer ?
#
loop_
_entity_poly.entity_id
_entity_poly.type
_entity_poly.pdbx_seq_one_letter_code
_entity_poly.pdbx_strand_id
1 'polypeptide(L)'
;MPEGYTHVRTAQKAAHAIHYKLQCPAAFAAGANGPDSFFCYEVWKKGQNRTYNLPLLGNRMHEDKTGAFLLALLHHTHTQAQIEYTLGFLCHYAADTVMHPYVVFVSSPGQPYGMKGGHGYFEIALDSTLHAEDTGVSEVPADDSSPVPVGQDLAEIAALLHQCILEV
;
A
#
# COMPACT_ATOMS: atom_id res chain seq x y z
N MET A 1 -6.24 -1.39 5.67
CA MET A 1 -6.68 -1.40 4.27
C MET A 1 -6.53 -2.76 3.63
N PRO A 2 -7.62 -3.34 3.09
CA PRO A 2 -7.59 -4.44 2.12
C PRO A 2 -7.61 -3.93 0.67
N GLU A 3 -7.45 -2.63 0.41
CA GLU A 3 -7.51 -2.01 -0.93
C GLU A 3 -6.21 -2.14 -1.75
N GLY A 4 -5.61 -3.32 -1.74
CA GLY A 4 -4.34 -3.55 -2.43
C GLY A 4 -4.46 -3.29 -3.95
N TYR A 5 -5.57 -3.69 -4.56
CA TYR A 5 -5.77 -3.49 -6.00
C TYR A 5 -5.96 -2.03 -6.36
N THR A 6 -6.74 -1.27 -5.60
CA THR A 6 -6.98 0.15 -5.89
C THR A 6 -5.67 0.94 -5.89
N HIS A 7 -4.79 0.65 -4.93
CA HIS A 7 -3.45 1.24 -4.86
C HIS A 7 -2.57 0.85 -6.05
N VAL A 8 -2.43 -0.45 -6.31
CA VAL A 8 -1.61 -0.96 -7.42
C VAL A 8 -2.12 -0.43 -8.76
N ARG A 9 -3.43 -0.47 -9.01
CA ARG A 9 -4.09 0.07 -10.21
C ARG A 9 -3.78 1.55 -10.38
N THR A 10 -3.94 2.34 -9.32
CA THR A 10 -3.71 3.79 -9.36
C THR A 10 -2.26 4.10 -9.70
N ALA A 11 -1.31 3.42 -9.05
CA ALA A 11 0.12 3.57 -9.32
C ALA A 11 0.47 3.16 -10.77
N GLN A 12 -0.08 2.05 -11.27
CA GLN A 12 0.14 1.60 -12.65
C GLN A 12 -0.42 2.59 -13.67
N LYS A 13 -1.61 3.15 -13.44
CA LYS A 13 -2.18 4.21 -14.28
C LYS A 13 -1.31 5.46 -14.29
N ALA A 14 -0.75 5.86 -13.13
CA ALA A 14 0.17 6.98 -13.04
C ALA A 14 1.46 6.73 -13.85
N ALA A 15 2.09 5.56 -13.71
CA ALA A 15 3.27 5.18 -14.48
C ALA A 15 2.99 5.18 -15.98
N HIS A 16 1.84 4.63 -16.41
CA HIS A 16 1.44 4.60 -17.81
C HIS A 16 1.21 6.02 -18.38
N ALA A 17 0.57 6.91 -17.62
CA ALA A 17 0.28 8.28 -18.05
C ALA A 17 1.54 9.10 -18.39
N ILE A 18 2.68 8.76 -17.78
CA ILE A 18 3.97 9.39 -18.05
C ILE A 18 4.91 8.52 -18.91
N HIS A 19 4.39 7.43 -19.48
CA HIS A 19 5.14 6.46 -20.27
C HIS A 19 6.35 5.84 -19.54
N TYR A 20 6.29 5.73 -18.21
CA TYR A 20 7.32 5.06 -17.43
C TYR A 20 7.26 3.55 -17.64
N LYS A 21 8.40 2.93 -17.95
CA LYS A 21 8.50 1.48 -18.18
C LYS A 21 9.06 0.80 -16.94
N LEU A 22 8.20 0.05 -16.25
CA LEU A 22 8.58 -0.76 -15.09
C LEU A 22 9.56 -1.86 -15.49
N GLN A 23 10.61 -2.02 -14.70
CA GLN A 23 11.63 -3.06 -14.79
C GLN A 23 11.49 -4.08 -13.65
N CYS A 24 10.99 -3.63 -12.49
CA CYS A 24 10.71 -4.44 -11.30
C CYS A 24 9.21 -4.29 -10.88
N PRO A 25 8.24 -4.78 -11.66
CA PRO A 25 6.81 -4.52 -11.41
C PRO A 25 6.32 -4.95 -10.03
N ALA A 26 6.84 -6.06 -9.47
CA ALA A 26 6.50 -6.51 -8.13
C ALA A 26 7.03 -5.55 -7.04
N ALA A 27 8.21 -4.96 -7.24
CA ALA A 27 8.74 -3.95 -6.34
C ALA A 27 7.87 -2.68 -6.38
N PHE A 28 7.50 -2.24 -7.58
CA PHE A 28 6.60 -1.09 -7.76
C PHE A 28 5.25 -1.29 -7.07
N ALA A 29 4.62 -2.45 -7.29
CA ALA A 29 3.34 -2.78 -6.69
C ALA A 29 3.43 -2.96 -5.15
N ALA A 30 4.51 -3.56 -4.63
CA ALA A 30 4.75 -3.61 -3.19
C ALA A 30 4.91 -2.22 -2.58
N GLY A 31 5.56 -1.31 -3.31
CA GLY A 31 5.61 0.11 -2.96
C GLY A 31 4.22 0.75 -2.95
N ALA A 32 3.40 0.49 -3.97
CA ALA A 32 2.04 1.03 -4.08
C ALA A 32 1.12 0.56 -2.94
N ASN A 33 1.33 -0.63 -2.40
CA ASN A 33 0.65 -1.08 -1.18
C ASN A 33 1.14 -0.37 0.10
N GLY A 34 2.23 0.41 0.02
CA GLY A 34 2.73 1.22 1.12
C GLY A 34 2.99 0.42 2.41
N PRO A 35 2.73 1.02 3.59
CA PRO A 35 2.85 0.33 4.86
C PRO A 35 1.64 -0.56 5.18
N ASP A 36 0.61 -0.63 4.32
CA ASP A 36 -0.65 -1.30 4.66
C ASP A 36 -0.51 -2.80 4.84
N SER A 37 0.42 -3.41 4.12
CA SER A 37 0.74 -4.83 4.24
C SER A 37 1.07 -5.22 5.70
N PHE A 38 1.54 -4.28 6.51
CA PHE A 38 1.87 -4.50 7.92
C PHE A 38 0.64 -4.75 8.81
N PHE A 39 -0.56 -4.29 8.41
CA PHE A 39 -1.79 -4.57 9.16
C PHE A 39 -2.27 -6.03 9.02
N CYS A 40 -1.88 -6.68 7.92
CA CYS A 40 -2.31 -8.02 7.55
C CYS A 40 -1.44 -9.13 8.19
N TYR A 41 -0.26 -8.79 8.72
CA TYR A 41 0.61 -9.76 9.37
C TYR A 41 -0.04 -10.40 10.60
N GLU A 42 -0.17 -11.72 10.55
CA GLU A 42 -0.79 -12.55 11.59
C GLU A 42 -2.19 -12.07 12.00
N VAL A 43 -2.99 -11.59 11.04
CA VAL A 43 -4.34 -11.06 11.30
C VAL A 43 -5.30 -12.08 11.94
N TRP A 44 -5.02 -13.39 11.76
CA TRP A 44 -5.75 -14.47 12.41
C TRP A 44 -5.46 -14.61 13.92
N LYS A 45 -4.42 -13.95 14.44
CA LYS A 45 -4.13 -13.88 15.88
C LYS A 45 -4.78 -12.65 16.50
N LYS A 46 -5.19 -12.76 17.77
CA LYS A 46 -5.53 -11.58 18.60
C LYS A 46 -4.32 -10.64 18.62
N GLY A 47 -4.55 -9.32 18.60
CA GLY A 47 -3.48 -8.32 18.49
C GLY A 47 -2.32 -8.52 19.47
N GLN A 48 -2.63 -8.79 20.74
CA GLN A 48 -1.64 -9.05 21.80
C GLN A 48 -0.79 -10.33 21.61
N ASN A 49 -1.20 -11.24 20.71
CA ASN A 49 -0.54 -12.50 20.42
C ASN A 49 0.22 -12.48 19.08
N ARG A 50 0.24 -11.34 18.37
CA ARG A 50 1.04 -11.21 17.15
C ARG A 50 2.52 -11.17 17.52
N THR A 51 3.35 -11.86 16.72
CA THR A 51 4.79 -12.00 16.93
C THR A 51 5.49 -10.63 16.95
N TYR A 52 5.05 -9.73 16.07
CA TYR A 52 5.52 -8.36 15.98
C TYR A 52 4.31 -7.41 15.93
N ASN A 53 4.46 -6.22 16.53
CA ASN A 53 3.44 -5.18 16.42
C ASN A 53 3.60 -4.38 15.12
N LEU A 54 3.51 -5.07 13.98
CA LEU A 54 3.58 -4.44 12.67
C LEU A 54 2.44 -3.45 12.40
N PRO A 55 1.20 -3.62 12.91
CA PRO A 55 0.17 -2.59 12.81
C PRO A 55 0.60 -1.24 13.41
N LEU A 56 1.30 -1.25 14.55
CA LEU A 56 1.85 -0.03 15.13
C LEU A 56 2.92 0.61 14.23
N LEU A 57 3.78 -0.20 13.62
CA LEU A 57 4.77 0.31 12.67
C LEU A 57 4.09 0.92 11.44
N GLY A 58 3.07 0.25 10.88
CA GLY A 58 2.29 0.75 9.75
C GLY A 58 1.62 2.09 10.05
N ASN A 59 0.96 2.20 11.22
CA ASN A 59 0.39 3.48 11.67
C ASN A 59 1.45 4.57 11.80
N ARG A 60 2.62 4.27 12.39
CA ARG A 60 3.70 5.26 12.51
C ARG A 60 4.19 5.75 11.16
N MET A 61 4.30 4.87 10.16
CA MET A 61 4.67 5.30 8.82
C MET A 61 3.64 6.27 8.24
N HIS A 62 2.35 5.99 8.43
CA HIS A 62 1.24 6.84 7.99
C HIS A 62 1.11 8.18 8.73
N GLU A 63 1.47 8.25 10.02
CA GLU A 63 1.10 9.38 10.90
C GLU A 63 2.30 10.14 11.50
N ASP A 64 3.46 9.50 11.67
CA ASP A 64 4.60 10.03 12.42
C ASP A 64 5.76 10.35 11.49
N LYS A 65 6.09 11.65 11.37
CA LYS A 65 7.17 12.16 10.50
C LYS A 65 7.11 11.62 9.06
N THR A 66 5.93 11.35 8.53
CA THR A 66 5.70 10.75 7.20
C THR A 66 6.49 11.46 6.10
N GLY A 67 6.51 12.80 6.09
CA GLY A 67 7.30 13.56 5.11
C GLY A 67 8.81 13.31 5.21
N ALA A 68 9.37 13.16 6.42
CA ALA A 68 10.77 12.82 6.60
C ALA A 68 11.06 11.38 6.16
N PHE A 69 10.15 10.45 6.42
CA PHE A 69 10.27 9.07 5.96
C PHE A 69 10.28 8.98 4.42
N LEU A 70 9.39 9.72 3.76
CA LEU A 70 9.35 9.80 2.29
C LEU A 70 10.63 10.40 1.70
N LEU A 71 11.17 11.45 2.33
CA LEU A 71 12.47 12.01 1.94
C LEU A 71 13.62 11.01 2.15
N ALA A 72 13.60 10.24 3.24
CA ALA A 72 14.58 9.19 3.49
C ALA A 72 14.54 8.11 2.40
N LEU A 73 13.36 7.67 1.97
CA LEU A 73 13.23 6.74 0.83
C LEU A 73 13.87 7.31 -0.43
N LEU A 74 13.60 8.58 -0.76
CA LEU A 74 14.20 9.25 -1.91
C LEU A 74 15.73 9.34 -1.83
N HIS A 75 16.29 9.57 -0.64
CA HIS A 75 17.74 9.72 -0.44
C HIS A 75 18.51 8.40 -0.47
N HIS A 76 17.92 7.31 0.04
CA HIS A 76 18.61 6.01 0.21
C HIS A 76 18.32 4.98 -0.87
N THR A 77 17.56 5.38 -1.88
CA THR A 77 17.25 4.54 -3.04
C THR A 77 18.44 4.47 -3.99
N HIS A 78 18.88 3.25 -4.33
CA HIS A 78 20.07 3.03 -5.16
C HIS A 78 19.89 1.99 -6.28
N THR A 79 19.12 0.94 -6.04
CA THR A 79 18.88 -0.13 -7.03
C THR A 79 17.57 0.08 -7.78
N GLN A 80 17.38 -0.60 -8.91
CA GLN A 80 16.13 -0.48 -9.67
C GLN A 80 14.91 -0.93 -8.86
N ALA A 81 15.03 -2.01 -8.08
CA ALA A 81 13.97 -2.47 -7.20
C ALA A 81 13.62 -1.44 -6.12
N GLN A 82 14.63 -0.81 -5.52
CA GLN A 82 14.44 0.29 -4.57
C GLN A 82 13.78 1.51 -5.23
N ILE A 83 14.19 1.87 -6.45
CA ILE A 83 13.60 3.00 -7.20
C ILE A 83 12.12 2.75 -7.41
N GLU A 84 11.76 1.60 -7.94
CA GLU A 84 10.37 1.30 -8.25
C GLU A 84 9.53 1.12 -6.98
N TYR A 85 10.08 0.50 -5.93
CA TYR A 85 9.44 0.47 -4.63
C TYR A 85 9.16 1.87 -4.07
N THR A 86 10.15 2.77 -4.10
CA THR A 86 9.98 4.16 -3.65
C THR A 86 8.96 4.92 -4.48
N LEU A 87 8.96 4.76 -5.81
CA LEU A 87 7.96 5.37 -6.70
C LEU A 87 6.55 4.85 -6.41
N GLY A 88 6.40 3.55 -6.16
CA GLY A 88 5.15 2.95 -5.71
C GLY A 88 4.69 3.56 -4.38
N PHE A 89 5.59 3.68 -3.40
CA PHE A 89 5.28 4.24 -2.07
C PHE A 89 4.80 5.69 -2.17
N LEU A 90 5.38 6.49 -3.07
CA LEU A 90 4.90 7.84 -3.31
C LEU A 90 3.49 7.84 -3.92
N CYS A 91 3.18 6.90 -4.83
CA CYS A 91 1.85 6.74 -5.38
C CYS A 91 0.82 6.35 -4.30
N HIS A 92 1.20 5.50 -3.35
CA HIS A 92 0.37 5.11 -2.21
C HIS A 92 -0.13 6.33 -1.43
N TYR A 93 0.79 7.17 -0.93
CA TYR A 93 0.39 8.38 -0.20
C TYR A 93 -0.38 9.37 -1.06
N ALA A 94 0.00 9.52 -2.33
CA ALA A 94 -0.75 10.38 -3.24
C ALA A 94 -2.20 9.88 -3.41
N ALA A 95 -2.43 8.57 -3.51
CA ALA A 95 -3.76 7.99 -3.57
C ALA A 95 -4.53 8.21 -2.26
N ASP A 96 -3.92 7.93 -1.11
CA ASP A 96 -4.59 8.06 0.18
C ASP A 96 -5.01 9.50 0.50
N THR A 97 -4.15 10.48 0.21
CA THR A 97 -4.50 11.90 0.43
C THR A 97 -5.73 12.35 -0.36
N VAL A 98 -6.07 11.67 -1.45
CA VAL A 98 -7.25 11.93 -2.28
C VAL A 98 -8.44 11.07 -1.85
N MET A 99 -8.22 9.78 -1.63
CA MET A 99 -9.30 8.80 -1.41
C MET A 99 -9.78 8.75 0.04
N HIS A 100 -8.86 8.77 1.01
CA HIS A 100 -9.20 8.57 2.43
C HIS A 100 -10.23 9.56 2.98
N PRO A 101 -10.23 10.86 2.61
CA PRO A 101 -11.30 11.77 3.04
C PRO A 101 -12.70 11.27 2.66
N TYR A 102 -12.84 10.66 1.48
CA TYR A 102 -14.10 10.08 1.03
C TYR A 102 -14.41 8.76 1.71
N VAL A 103 -13.43 7.87 1.87
CA VAL A 103 -13.59 6.59 2.60
C VAL A 103 -14.04 6.85 4.05
N VAL A 104 -13.42 7.82 4.74
CA VAL A 104 -13.80 8.25 6.09
C VAL A 104 -15.22 8.82 6.11
N PHE A 105 -15.58 9.64 5.12
CA PHE A 105 -16.93 10.17 5.02
C PHE A 105 -17.96 9.03 4.90
N VAL A 106 -17.85 8.14 3.91
CA VAL A 106 -18.86 7.10 3.67
C VAL A 106 -18.94 6.03 4.77
N SER A 107 -17.86 5.87 5.56
CA SER A 107 -17.80 4.95 6.70
C SER A 107 -18.17 5.59 8.04
N SER A 108 -18.51 6.88 8.06
CA SER A 108 -18.93 7.59 9.28
C SER A 108 -20.36 7.21 9.72
N PRO A 109 -20.70 7.36 11.02
CA PRO A 109 -22.06 7.06 11.51
C PRO A 109 -23.15 7.77 10.70
N GLY A 110 -24.17 7.01 10.29
CA GLY A 110 -25.29 7.51 9.48
C GLY A 110 -25.04 7.51 7.96
N GLN A 111 -23.85 7.11 7.50
CA GLN A 111 -23.52 6.92 6.08
C GLN A 111 -23.69 5.44 5.67
N PRO A 112 -23.69 5.12 4.35
CA PRO A 112 -23.96 3.77 3.87
C PRO A 112 -23.06 2.67 4.44
N TYR A 113 -21.80 3.01 4.76
CA TYR A 113 -20.83 2.11 5.41
C TYR A 113 -20.59 2.50 6.89
N GLY A 114 -21.51 3.22 7.52
CA GLY A 114 -21.45 3.69 8.91
C GLY A 114 -21.62 2.58 9.97
N MET A 115 -20.97 1.45 9.79
CA MET A 115 -21.08 0.23 10.60
C MET A 115 -19.70 -0.24 11.07
N LYS A 116 -19.67 -1.14 12.06
CA LYS A 116 -18.40 -1.71 12.56
C LYS A 116 -17.66 -2.40 11.41
N GLY A 117 -16.43 -1.95 11.13
CA GLY A 117 -15.61 -2.45 10.01
C GLY A 117 -15.96 -1.87 8.64
N GLY A 118 -16.92 -0.95 8.57
CA GLY A 118 -17.42 -0.39 7.31
C GLY A 118 -16.39 0.31 6.45
N HIS A 119 -15.37 0.93 7.07
CA HIS A 119 -14.21 1.48 6.36
C HIS A 119 -13.54 0.41 5.49
N GLY A 120 -13.11 -0.71 6.08
CA GLY A 120 -12.49 -1.81 5.34
C GLY A 120 -13.46 -2.51 4.37
N TYR A 121 -14.75 -2.58 4.69
CA TYR A 121 -15.75 -3.11 3.73
C TYR A 121 -15.91 -2.22 2.50
N PHE A 122 -15.81 -0.90 2.66
CA PHE A 122 -15.88 0.03 1.55
C PHE A 122 -14.63 -0.07 0.66
N GLU A 123 -13.45 -0.14 1.27
CA GLU A 123 -12.18 -0.37 0.57
C GLU A 123 -12.17 -1.68 -0.23
N ILE A 124 -12.70 -2.78 0.32
CA ILE A 124 -12.89 -4.03 -0.43
C ILE A 124 -13.86 -3.84 -1.58
N ALA A 125 -14.95 -3.11 -1.37
CA ALA A 125 -15.93 -2.83 -2.43
C ALA A 125 -15.31 -1.97 -3.55
N LEU A 126 -14.42 -1.03 -3.23
CA LEU A 126 -13.64 -0.27 -4.22
C LEU A 126 -12.76 -1.21 -5.03
N ASP A 127 -11.96 -2.06 -4.38
CA ASP A 127 -11.11 -3.05 -5.05
C ASP A 127 -11.91 -3.93 -6.02
N SER A 128 -13.00 -4.55 -5.54
CA SER A 128 -13.86 -5.38 -6.37
C SER A 128 -14.53 -4.62 -7.52
N THR A 129 -14.91 -3.36 -7.32
CA THR A 129 -15.54 -2.54 -8.35
C THR A 129 -14.53 -2.17 -9.43
N LEU A 130 -13.36 -1.67 -9.04
CA LEU A 130 -12.33 -1.24 -9.97
C LEU A 130 -11.72 -2.42 -10.73
N HIS A 131 -11.58 -3.57 -10.07
CA HIS A 131 -11.10 -4.78 -10.74
C HIS A 131 -12.12 -5.28 -11.78
N ALA A 132 -13.42 -5.19 -11.48
CA ALA A 132 -14.47 -5.53 -12.43
C ALA A 132 -14.52 -4.57 -13.62
N GLU A 133 -14.27 -3.26 -13.41
CA GLU A 133 -14.14 -2.28 -14.50
C GLU A 133 -13.00 -2.64 -15.46
N ASP A 134 -11.86 -3.07 -14.91
CA ASP A 134 -10.64 -3.29 -15.69
C ASP A 134 -10.59 -4.71 -16.32
N THR A 135 -11.21 -5.72 -15.69
CA THR A 135 -11.08 -7.13 -16.11
C THR A 135 -12.41 -7.85 -16.41
N GLY A 136 -13.55 -7.28 -16.02
CA GLY A 136 -14.86 -7.93 -16.06
C GLY A 136 -15.15 -8.90 -14.92
N VAL A 137 -14.25 -9.04 -13.93
CA VAL A 137 -14.39 -9.94 -12.77
C VAL A 137 -14.29 -9.15 -11.47
N SER A 138 -15.15 -9.38 -10.48
CA SER A 138 -15.11 -8.64 -9.20
C SER A 138 -14.24 -9.28 -8.11
N GLU A 139 -13.90 -10.56 -8.27
CA GLU A 139 -12.92 -11.23 -7.43
C GLU A 139 -11.54 -10.68 -7.75
N VAL A 140 -10.78 -10.28 -6.73
CA VAL A 140 -9.45 -9.69 -6.85
C VAL A 140 -8.41 -10.74 -6.49
N PRO A 141 -7.62 -11.24 -7.46
CA PRO A 141 -6.51 -12.14 -7.18
C PRO A 141 -5.43 -11.49 -6.31
N ALA A 142 -4.74 -12.30 -5.51
CA ALA A 142 -3.63 -11.82 -4.68
C ALA A 142 -2.50 -11.21 -5.54
N ASP A 143 -2.24 -11.76 -6.72
CA ASP A 143 -1.20 -11.27 -7.63
C ASP A 143 -1.54 -9.91 -8.26
N ASP A 144 -2.84 -9.56 -8.35
CA ASP A 144 -3.27 -8.25 -8.89
C ASP A 144 -3.27 -7.16 -7.81
N SER A 145 -3.48 -7.55 -6.55
CA SER A 145 -3.52 -6.64 -5.40
C SER A 145 -2.15 -6.42 -4.76
N SER A 146 -1.32 -7.46 -4.65
CA SER A 146 -0.04 -7.39 -3.94
C SER A 146 0.94 -8.45 -4.46
N PRO A 147 1.42 -8.34 -5.71
CA PRO A 147 2.46 -9.23 -6.21
C PRO A 147 3.74 -9.05 -5.37
N VAL A 148 4.27 -10.15 -4.86
CA VAL A 148 5.34 -10.12 -3.85
C VAL A 148 6.71 -10.11 -4.52
N PRO A 149 7.58 -9.11 -4.27
CA PRO A 149 8.96 -9.17 -4.72
C PRO A 149 9.69 -10.35 -4.06
N VAL A 150 10.61 -10.97 -4.78
CA VAL A 150 11.33 -12.18 -4.33
C VAL A 150 12.83 -12.04 -4.53
N GLY A 151 13.61 -12.87 -3.84
CA GLY A 151 15.06 -12.94 -4.04
C GLY A 151 15.76 -11.62 -3.74
N GLN A 152 16.59 -11.17 -4.68
CA GLN A 152 17.44 -9.98 -4.53
C GLN A 152 16.59 -8.71 -4.35
N ASP A 153 15.53 -8.52 -5.14
CA ASP A 153 14.65 -7.35 -5.07
C ASP A 153 14.03 -7.20 -3.67
N LEU A 154 13.55 -8.30 -3.09
CA LEU A 154 13.00 -8.29 -1.73
C LEU A 154 14.05 -7.91 -0.69
N ALA A 155 15.27 -8.45 -0.81
CA ALA A 155 16.35 -8.14 0.12
C ALA A 155 16.75 -6.66 0.05
N GLU A 156 16.80 -6.09 -1.15
CA GLU A 156 17.14 -4.67 -1.38
C GLU A 156 16.07 -3.73 -0.83
N ILE A 157 14.79 -4.06 -1.04
CA ILE A 157 13.65 -3.30 -0.49
C ILE A 157 13.64 -3.38 1.04
N ALA A 158 13.85 -4.56 1.60
CA ALA A 158 13.89 -4.75 3.06
C ALA A 158 15.05 -3.95 3.69
N ALA A 159 16.21 -3.93 3.06
CA ALA A 159 17.36 -3.14 3.50
C ALA A 159 17.06 -1.63 3.46
N LEU A 160 16.45 -1.14 2.38
CA LEU A 160 16.01 0.25 2.24
C LEU A 160 15.04 0.64 3.37
N LEU A 161 13.97 -0.14 3.56
CA LEU A 161 12.98 0.13 4.61
C LEU A 161 13.60 0.15 6.00
N HIS A 162 14.45 -0.83 6.31
CA HIS A 162 15.14 -0.90 7.59
C HIS A 162 15.98 0.35 7.84
N GLN A 163 16.74 0.80 6.84
CA GLN A 163 17.55 2.02 6.94
C GLN A 163 16.69 3.28 7.15
N CYS A 164 15.64 3.46 6.33
CA CYS A 164 14.77 4.64 6.43
C CYS A 164 14.00 4.69 7.76
N ILE A 165 13.52 3.55 8.27
CA ILE A 165 12.80 3.49 9.54
C ILE A 165 13.70 3.83 10.74
N LEU A 166 15.00 3.51 10.68
CA LEU A 166 15.95 3.86 11.74
C LEU A 166 16.36 5.34 11.72
N GLU A 167 16.26 6.00 10.58
CA GLU A 167 16.61 7.42 10.44
C GLU A 167 15.58 8.37 11.05
N VAL A 168 14.29 7.99 11.02
CA VAL A 168 13.17 8.90 11.37
C VAL A 168 12.67 8.77 12.80
#